data_AF-A0A0C2FKS5-F1
#
_entry.id   AF-A0A0C2FKS5-F1
#
_cell.length_a   1.000
_cell.length_b   1.000
_cell.length_c   1.000
_cell.angle_alpha   90.00
_cell.angle_beta   90.00
_cell.angle_gamma   90.00
#
_symmetry.space_group_name_H-M   'P 1'
#
loop_
_entity.id
_entity.type
_entity.pdbx_description
1 polymer ?
#
loop_
_entity_poly.entity_id
_entity_poly.type
_entity_poly.pdbx_seq_one_letter_code
_entity_poly.pdbx_strand_id
1 'polypeptide(L)'
;LKCLFFSHIDVSNHDQVADATATQLCLAVADLYIQVPEWNNWVAELLNRFSALEGDRTRMLLTLLRVFPEEVQYSKVGENRRNEIRNELAASGTSVFSYLSQVLESYANDQDMIKKVLLCMSCYLQNPALSTDYLASSPLLTFVFQVLAAPNAPGFLHDAATECIVSALVRAEDYQTHQALAMNLQTAVYQLHGAFNNAVAMEDLDK
;
A
#
# COMPACT_ATOMS: atom_id res chain seq x y z
N LEU A 1 19.40 -14.28 5.74
CA LEU A 1 18.20 -13.45 6.01
C LEU A 1 17.24 -13.42 4.84
N LYS A 2 17.62 -13.02 3.61
CA LYS A 2 16.75 -13.16 2.41
C LYS A 2 16.19 -14.58 2.22
N CYS A 3 17.04 -15.62 2.27
CA CYS A 3 16.58 -17.01 2.26
C CYS A 3 15.78 -17.40 3.51
N LEU A 4 16.12 -16.83 4.67
CA LEU A 4 15.45 -17.12 5.95
C LEU A 4 14.02 -16.56 5.98
N PHE A 5 13.83 -15.37 5.40
CA PHE A 5 12.53 -14.77 5.14
C PHE A 5 11.70 -15.70 4.26
N PHE A 6 12.23 -16.12 3.12
CA PHE A 6 11.55 -17.06 2.23
C PHE A 6 11.20 -18.39 2.94
N SER A 7 12.09 -18.93 3.78
CA SER A 7 11.79 -20.13 4.56
C SER A 7 10.74 -19.92 5.65
N HIS A 8 10.68 -18.74 6.26
CA HIS A 8 9.66 -18.42 7.27
C HIS A 8 8.28 -18.19 6.63
N ILE A 9 8.28 -17.67 5.39
CA ILE A 9 7.07 -17.54 4.57
C ILE A 9 6.39 -18.89 4.33
N ASP A 10 7.16 -19.95 4.13
CA ASP A 10 6.62 -21.29 3.90
C ASP A 10 6.01 -21.95 5.15
N VAL A 11 6.21 -21.39 6.35
CA VAL A 11 5.91 -22.06 7.64
C VAL A 11 4.79 -21.37 8.43
N SER A 12 4.33 -20.19 8.00
CA SER A 12 3.44 -19.35 8.81
C SER A 12 1.99 -19.87 8.84
N ASN A 13 1.51 -20.29 10.01
CA ASN A 13 0.08 -20.50 10.33
C ASN A 13 -0.44 -19.29 11.13
N HIS A 14 -1.71 -18.92 10.91
CA HIS A 14 -2.34 -17.70 11.43
C HIS A 14 -2.47 -17.70 12.98
N ASP A 15 -1.67 -16.88 13.67
CA ASP A 15 -1.76 -16.60 15.12
C ASP A 15 -1.41 -15.11 15.38
N GLN A 16 -1.98 -14.44 16.39
CA GLN A 16 -1.75 -12.99 16.60
C GLN A 16 -0.30 -12.66 16.98
N VAL A 17 0.37 -13.56 17.69
CA VAL A 17 1.81 -13.49 17.97
C VAL A 17 2.62 -13.61 16.67
N ALA A 18 2.09 -14.31 15.67
CA ALA A 18 2.70 -14.44 14.36
C ALA A 18 2.66 -13.12 13.56
N ASP A 19 1.63 -12.27 13.71
CA ASP A 19 1.51 -11.01 12.93
C ASP A 19 2.53 -9.94 13.38
N ALA A 20 2.73 -9.80 14.70
CA ALA A 20 3.78 -8.94 15.25
C ALA A 20 5.18 -9.45 14.87
N THR A 21 5.40 -10.76 14.96
CA THR A 21 6.67 -11.40 14.58
C THR A 21 6.93 -11.26 13.06
N ALA A 22 5.91 -11.42 12.23
CA ALA A 22 6.00 -11.26 10.78
C ALA A 22 6.33 -9.81 10.41
N THR A 23 5.72 -8.82 11.06
CA THR A 23 6.03 -7.40 10.84
C THR A 23 7.49 -7.10 11.19
N GLN A 24 7.99 -7.60 12.33
CA GLN A 24 9.41 -7.43 12.71
C GLN A 24 10.37 -8.12 11.73
N LEU A 25 9.98 -9.28 11.20
CA LEU A 25 10.75 -9.95 10.16
C LEU A 25 10.78 -9.12 8.87
N CYS A 26 9.63 -8.58 8.42
CA CYS A 26 9.56 -7.71 7.25
C CYS A 26 10.44 -6.46 7.42
N LEU A 27 10.39 -5.81 8.59
CA LEU A 27 11.23 -4.65 8.91
C LEU A 27 12.72 -5.01 8.85
N ALA A 28 13.13 -6.11 9.50
CA ALA A 28 14.52 -6.54 9.50
C ALA A 28 15.04 -6.88 8.10
N VAL A 29 14.19 -7.42 7.22
CA VAL A 29 14.58 -7.75 5.85
C VAL A 29 14.62 -6.51 4.97
N ALA A 30 13.67 -5.57 5.14
CA ALA A 30 13.69 -4.27 4.47
C ALA A 30 14.94 -3.45 4.84
N ASP A 31 15.24 -3.31 6.14
CA ASP A 31 16.44 -2.61 6.63
C ASP A 31 17.73 -3.24 6.09
N LEU A 32 17.83 -4.59 6.13
CA LEU A 32 18.97 -5.29 5.55
C LEU A 32 19.12 -5.01 4.05
N TYR A 33 18.03 -5.02 3.29
CA TYR A 33 18.09 -4.73 1.86
C TYR A 33 18.60 -3.31 1.58
N ILE A 34 18.10 -2.32 2.33
CA ILE A 34 18.52 -0.92 2.18
C ILE A 34 20.02 -0.78 2.43
N GLN A 35 20.55 -1.52 3.40
CA GLN A 35 21.96 -1.50 3.80
C GLN A 35 22.91 -2.27 2.87
N VAL A 36 22.44 -3.14 1.98
CA VAL A 36 23.29 -3.97 1.10
C VAL A 36 23.20 -3.47 -0.37
N PRO A 37 24.18 -2.69 -0.85
CA PRO A 37 24.14 -2.05 -2.18
C PRO A 37 24.08 -3.03 -3.36
N GLU A 38 24.62 -4.24 -3.18
CA GLU A 38 24.66 -5.27 -4.22
C GLU A 38 23.28 -5.87 -4.50
N TRP A 39 22.33 -5.71 -3.57
CA TRP A 39 20.97 -6.20 -3.74
C TRP A 39 20.14 -5.18 -4.53
N ASN A 40 19.57 -5.65 -5.64
CA ASN A 40 18.82 -4.84 -6.60
C ASN A 40 17.60 -5.63 -7.10
N ASN A 41 16.58 -4.94 -7.61
CA ASN A 41 15.36 -5.50 -8.22
C ASN A 41 14.53 -6.41 -7.31
N TRP A 42 14.59 -6.23 -6.00
CA TRP A 42 13.96 -7.19 -5.08
C TRP A 42 12.45 -7.16 -5.11
N VAL A 43 11.82 -5.99 -5.32
CA VAL A 43 10.36 -5.93 -5.49
C VAL A 43 9.91 -6.80 -6.66
N ALA A 44 10.62 -6.76 -7.80
CA ALA A 44 10.31 -7.60 -8.95
C ALA A 44 10.48 -9.10 -8.63
N GLU A 45 11.55 -9.49 -7.94
CA GLU A 45 11.75 -10.87 -7.50
C GLU A 45 10.65 -11.38 -6.57
N LEU A 46 10.21 -10.52 -5.63
CA LEU A 46 9.12 -10.84 -4.70
C LEU A 46 7.80 -11.03 -5.43
N LEU A 47 7.42 -10.08 -6.29
CA LEU A 47 6.18 -10.15 -7.06
C LEU A 47 6.13 -11.38 -7.97
N ASN A 48 7.24 -11.72 -8.62
CA ASN A 48 7.34 -12.93 -9.45
C ASN A 48 7.15 -14.20 -8.62
N ARG A 49 7.78 -14.26 -7.43
CA ARG A 49 7.70 -15.43 -6.54
C ARG A 49 6.33 -15.62 -5.89
N PHE A 50 5.63 -14.52 -5.59
CA PHE A 50 4.33 -14.55 -4.89
C PHE A 50 3.14 -14.23 -5.80
N SER A 51 3.30 -14.47 -7.09
CA SER A 51 2.26 -14.26 -8.11
C SER A 51 1.07 -15.21 -7.98
N ALA A 52 1.22 -16.34 -7.28
CA ALA A 52 0.15 -17.33 -7.06
C ALA A 52 -0.90 -16.90 -6.02
N LEU A 53 -0.73 -15.73 -5.38
CA LEU A 53 -1.68 -15.17 -4.42
C LEU A 53 -2.08 -16.15 -3.31
N GLU A 54 -1.10 -16.77 -2.65
CA GLU A 54 -1.35 -17.74 -1.60
C GLU A 54 -1.59 -17.05 -0.25
N GLY A 55 -2.85 -16.97 0.20
CA GLY A 55 -3.36 -16.40 1.46
C GLY A 55 -2.33 -15.72 2.37
N ASP A 56 -1.64 -16.52 3.21
CA ASP A 56 -0.71 -16.01 4.21
C ASP A 56 0.59 -15.45 3.62
N ARG A 57 1.06 -16.01 2.50
CA ARG A 57 2.20 -15.47 1.75
C ARG A 57 1.85 -14.10 1.16
N THR A 58 0.63 -13.94 0.65
CA THR A 58 0.12 -12.65 0.16
C THR A 58 0.10 -11.61 1.27
N ARG A 59 -0.45 -11.94 2.45
CA ARG A 59 -0.49 -11.04 3.62
C ARG A 59 0.89 -10.55 4.02
N MET A 60 1.86 -11.46 4.05
CA MET A 60 3.22 -11.12 4.43
C MET A 60 3.95 -10.34 3.35
N LEU A 61 3.71 -10.64 2.07
CA LEU A 61 4.22 -9.82 0.98
C LEU A 61 3.67 -8.39 1.05
N LEU A 62 2.36 -8.20 1.26
CA LEU A 62 1.78 -6.87 1.44
C LEU A 62 2.40 -6.13 2.63
N THR A 63 2.60 -6.85 3.75
CA THR A 63 3.25 -6.27 4.93
C THR A 63 4.67 -5.83 4.60
N LEU A 64 5.43 -6.64 3.86
CA LEU A 64 6.78 -6.29 3.42
C LEU A 64 6.77 -5.09 2.48
N LEU A 65 5.95 -5.11 1.43
CA LEU A 65 5.83 -4.00 0.46
C LEU A 65 5.43 -2.70 1.18
N ARG A 66 4.57 -2.78 2.19
CA ARG A 66 4.12 -1.63 2.98
C ARG A 66 5.22 -1.02 3.85
N VAL A 67 5.97 -1.83 4.60
CA VAL A 67 7.04 -1.30 5.48
C VAL A 67 8.26 -0.81 4.71
N PHE A 68 8.46 -1.27 3.47
CA PHE A 68 9.69 -1.03 2.75
C PHE A 68 9.91 0.45 2.37
N PRO A 69 8.92 1.20 1.82
CA PRO A 69 9.01 2.65 1.67
C PRO A 69 9.24 3.40 2.99
N GLU A 70 8.61 2.95 4.09
CA GLU A 70 8.75 3.56 5.41
C GLU A 70 10.19 3.43 5.94
N GLU A 71 10.76 2.23 5.84
CA GLU A 71 12.13 1.96 6.31
C GLU A 71 13.17 2.77 5.52
N VAL A 72 12.95 3.03 4.23
CA VAL A 72 13.84 3.90 3.44
C VAL A 72 13.92 5.31 4.01
N GLN A 73 12.80 5.82 4.54
CA GLN A 73 12.73 7.16 5.11
C GLN A 73 13.51 7.26 6.44
N TYR A 74 13.45 6.22 7.28
CA TYR A 74 14.07 6.20 8.60
C TYR A 74 15.46 5.53 8.63
N SER A 75 15.91 4.97 7.50
CA SER A 75 17.19 4.27 7.42
C SER A 75 18.39 5.19 7.66
N LYS A 76 19.41 4.62 8.30
CA LYS A 76 20.70 5.28 8.63
C LYS A 76 21.67 5.38 7.46
N VAL A 77 21.31 4.87 6.28
CA VAL A 77 22.14 4.99 5.07
C VAL A 77 22.22 6.46 4.59
N GLY A 78 23.20 6.78 3.76
CA GLY A 78 23.34 8.12 3.17
C GLY A 78 22.21 8.48 2.20
N GLU A 79 21.97 9.78 1.98
CA GLU A 79 20.90 10.26 1.10
C GLU A 79 21.00 9.74 -0.34
N ASN A 80 22.21 9.55 -0.86
CA ASN A 80 22.42 8.95 -2.18
C ASN A 80 21.82 7.55 -2.26
N ARG A 81 22.09 6.70 -1.25
CA ARG A 81 21.54 5.34 -1.19
C ARG A 81 20.03 5.37 -0.98
N ARG A 82 19.50 6.27 -0.15
CA ARG A 82 18.03 6.43 -0.01
C ARG A 82 17.38 6.78 -1.34
N ASN A 83 17.97 7.69 -2.11
CA ASN A 83 17.44 8.08 -3.42
C ASN A 83 17.54 6.96 -4.46
N GLU A 84 18.61 6.16 -4.45
CA GLU A 84 18.68 4.93 -5.27
C GLU A 84 17.51 3.99 -4.97
N ILE A 85 17.26 3.68 -3.69
CA ILE A 85 16.14 2.79 -3.31
C ILE A 85 14.78 3.42 -3.61
N ARG A 86 14.57 4.72 -3.35
CA ARG A 86 13.31 5.42 -3.69
C ARG A 86 13.01 5.32 -5.19
N ASN A 87 14.03 5.51 -6.03
CA ASN A 87 13.90 5.40 -7.48
C ASN A 87 13.62 3.94 -7.91
N GLU A 88 14.26 2.96 -7.26
CA GLU A 88 13.98 1.54 -7.51
C GLU A 88 12.52 1.18 -7.16
N LEU A 89 12.05 1.59 -5.98
CA LEU A 89 10.67 1.39 -5.55
C LEU A 89 9.68 2.08 -6.50
N ALA A 90 9.99 3.30 -6.94
CA ALA A 90 9.17 4.04 -7.90
C ALA A 90 9.10 3.33 -9.27
N ALA A 91 10.23 2.79 -9.76
CA ALA A 91 10.28 2.02 -11.00
C ALA A 91 9.40 0.75 -10.94
N SER A 92 9.27 0.15 -9.75
CA SER A 92 8.37 -0.99 -9.51
C SER A 92 6.91 -0.61 -9.26
N GLY A 93 6.58 0.68 -9.16
CA GLY A 93 5.28 1.17 -8.69
C GLY A 93 4.08 0.65 -9.49
N THR A 94 4.18 0.63 -10.82
CA THR A 94 3.12 0.08 -11.70
C THR A 94 2.88 -1.40 -11.44
N SER A 95 3.94 -2.19 -11.28
CA SER A 95 3.83 -3.63 -10.99
C SER A 95 3.22 -3.88 -9.61
N VAL A 96 3.59 -3.07 -8.61
CA VAL A 96 3.01 -3.14 -7.27
C VAL A 96 1.53 -2.80 -7.32
N PHE A 97 1.13 -1.69 -7.93
CA PHE A 97 -0.29 -1.33 -8.04
C PHE A 97 -1.09 -2.36 -8.85
N SER A 98 -0.54 -2.94 -9.91
CA SER A 98 -1.19 -4.04 -10.61
C SER A 98 -1.39 -5.27 -9.71
N TYR A 99 -0.39 -5.61 -8.90
CA TYR A 99 -0.50 -6.69 -7.90
C TYR A 99 -1.56 -6.38 -6.85
N LEU A 100 -1.61 -5.15 -6.31
CA LEU A 100 -2.63 -4.74 -5.36
C LEU A 100 -4.06 -4.89 -5.94
N SER A 101 -4.26 -4.56 -7.22
CA SER A 101 -5.56 -4.76 -7.89
C SER A 101 -5.94 -6.25 -7.93
N GLN A 102 -5.00 -7.13 -8.29
CA GLN A 102 -5.24 -8.58 -8.33
C GLN A 102 -5.56 -9.15 -6.94
N VAL A 103 -4.91 -8.63 -5.90
CA VAL A 103 -5.22 -9.00 -4.51
C VAL A 103 -6.64 -8.59 -4.14
N LEU A 104 -7.07 -7.36 -4.44
CA LEU A 104 -8.44 -6.93 -4.16
C LEU A 104 -9.49 -7.78 -4.88
N GLU A 105 -9.23 -8.15 -6.13
CA GLU A 105 -10.12 -9.03 -6.91
C GLU A 105 -10.20 -10.43 -6.29
N SER A 106 -9.07 -10.99 -5.87
CA SER A 106 -8.99 -12.36 -5.33
C SER A 106 -9.49 -12.46 -3.89
N TYR A 107 -9.42 -11.37 -3.13
CA TYR A 107 -9.73 -11.31 -1.69
C TYR A 107 -10.82 -10.27 -1.37
N ALA A 108 -11.77 -10.07 -2.29
CA ALA A 108 -12.82 -9.04 -2.18
C ALA A 108 -13.71 -9.14 -0.92
N ASN A 109 -13.76 -10.30 -0.27
CA ASN A 109 -14.53 -10.51 0.97
C ASN A 109 -13.66 -10.52 2.24
N ASP A 110 -12.35 -10.37 2.10
CA ASP A 110 -11.38 -10.43 3.20
C ASP A 110 -11.00 -9.02 3.63
N GLN A 111 -11.67 -8.54 4.66
CA GLN A 111 -11.50 -7.16 5.13
C GLN A 111 -10.08 -6.87 5.64
N ASP A 112 -9.39 -7.87 6.20
CA ASP A 112 -7.99 -7.71 6.62
C ASP A 112 -7.07 -7.54 5.41
N MET A 113 -7.27 -8.35 4.36
CA MET A 113 -6.51 -8.23 3.13
C MET A 113 -6.75 -6.88 2.44
N ILE A 114 -8.01 -6.44 2.36
CA ILE A 114 -8.38 -5.13 1.81
C ILE A 114 -7.66 -4.02 2.58
N LYS A 115 -7.69 -4.06 3.92
CA LYS A 115 -6.97 -3.09 4.75
C LYS A 115 -5.48 -3.06 4.42
N LYS A 116 -4.83 -4.23 4.31
CA LYS A 116 -3.40 -4.31 3.97
C LYS A 116 -3.09 -3.74 2.59
N VAL A 117 -3.98 -3.93 1.61
CA VAL A 117 -3.85 -3.31 0.28
C VAL A 117 -3.92 -1.79 0.36
N LEU A 118 -4.94 -1.24 1.03
CA LEU A 118 -5.13 0.22 1.17
C LEU A 118 -3.93 0.89 1.87
N LEU A 119 -3.42 0.27 2.93
CA LEU A 119 -2.24 0.77 3.65
C LEU A 119 -0.97 0.66 2.80
N CYS A 120 -0.77 -0.45 2.08
CA CYS A 120 0.36 -0.59 1.15
C CYS A 120 0.32 0.50 0.06
N MET A 121 -0.86 0.77 -0.50
CA MET A 121 -1.04 1.83 -1.48
C MET A 121 -0.70 3.21 -0.90
N SER A 122 -1.14 3.49 0.34
CA SER A 122 -0.85 4.74 1.06
C SER A 122 0.65 4.96 1.24
N CYS A 123 1.40 3.94 1.68
CA CYS A 123 2.84 4.05 1.90
C CYS A 123 3.61 4.25 0.58
N TYR A 124 3.18 3.63 -0.52
CA TYR A 124 3.79 3.87 -1.83
C TYR A 124 3.58 5.30 -2.32
N LEU A 125 2.38 5.87 -2.08
CA LEU A 125 2.07 7.25 -2.44
C LEU A 125 2.94 8.28 -1.71
N GLN A 126 3.55 7.93 -0.58
CA GLN A 126 4.50 8.80 0.13
C GLN A 126 5.88 8.87 -0.55
N ASN A 127 6.18 8.01 -1.52
CA ASN A 127 7.44 8.07 -2.26
C ASN A 127 7.41 9.21 -3.30
N PRO A 128 8.25 10.25 -3.16
CA PRO A 128 8.24 11.40 -4.07
C PRO A 128 8.70 11.06 -5.50
N ALA A 129 9.40 9.95 -5.70
CA ALA A 129 9.83 9.50 -7.02
C ALA A 129 8.73 8.74 -7.80
N LEU A 130 7.62 8.36 -7.14
CA LEU A 130 6.58 7.54 -7.74
C LEU A 130 5.74 8.32 -8.77
N SER A 131 5.61 7.82 -10.01
CA SER A 131 4.61 8.34 -10.96
C SER A 131 3.19 7.91 -10.56
N THR A 132 2.22 8.80 -10.74
CA THR A 132 0.81 8.57 -10.42
C THR A 132 -0.05 8.27 -11.66
N ASP A 133 0.53 8.19 -12.85
CA ASP A 133 -0.23 8.07 -14.11
C ASP A 133 -1.04 6.77 -14.17
N TYR A 134 -0.41 5.66 -13.77
CA TYR A 134 -1.10 4.39 -13.64
C TYR A 134 -2.19 4.45 -12.58
N LEU A 135 -1.91 5.07 -11.43
CA LEU A 135 -2.88 5.14 -10.36
C LEU A 135 -4.12 5.94 -10.76
N ALA A 136 -3.94 7.06 -11.48
CA ALA A 136 -5.04 7.88 -11.95
C ALA A 136 -6.00 7.12 -12.87
N SER A 137 -5.52 6.11 -13.61
CA SER A 137 -6.33 5.27 -14.50
C SER A 137 -6.71 3.91 -13.89
N SER A 138 -6.24 3.61 -12.68
CA SER A 138 -6.40 2.32 -12.03
C SER A 138 -7.75 2.17 -11.33
N PRO A 139 -8.34 0.96 -11.31
CA PRO A 139 -9.53 0.67 -10.51
C PRO A 139 -9.28 0.81 -9.00
N LEU A 140 -8.02 0.82 -8.55
CA LEU A 140 -7.66 0.99 -7.13
C LEU A 140 -8.24 2.29 -6.55
N LEU A 141 -8.04 3.41 -7.24
CA LEU A 141 -8.50 4.71 -6.74
C LEU A 141 -10.03 4.72 -6.62
N THR A 142 -10.72 4.17 -7.63
CA THR A 142 -12.17 3.99 -7.61
C THR A 142 -12.63 3.14 -6.43
N PHE A 143 -11.93 2.03 -6.15
CA PHE A 143 -12.24 1.15 -5.04
C PHE A 143 -12.11 1.86 -3.68
N VAL A 144 -11.07 2.69 -3.49
CA VAL A 144 -10.90 3.46 -2.25
C VAL A 144 -12.11 4.37 -2.00
N PHE A 145 -12.58 5.07 -3.03
CA PHE A 145 -13.79 5.91 -2.92
C PHE A 145 -15.07 5.10 -2.69
N GLN A 146 -15.17 3.88 -3.23
CA GLN A 146 -16.30 3.00 -2.95
C GLN A 146 -16.34 2.59 -1.48
N VAL A 147 -15.17 2.33 -0.85
CA VAL A 147 -15.09 2.03 0.59
C VAL A 147 -15.56 3.23 1.41
N LEU A 148 -15.13 4.44 1.07
CA LEU A 148 -15.57 5.67 1.76
C LEU A 148 -17.06 5.97 1.57
N ALA A 149 -17.61 5.66 0.39
CA ALA A 149 -19.02 5.89 0.09
C ALA A 149 -19.96 4.84 0.71
N ALA A 150 -19.42 3.68 1.12
CA ALA A 150 -20.22 2.57 1.62
C ALA A 150 -20.69 2.84 3.06
N PRO A 151 -22.01 2.98 3.32
CA PRO A 151 -22.52 3.31 4.65
C PRO A 151 -22.16 2.26 5.71
N ASN A 152 -22.06 1.01 5.29
CA ASN A 152 -21.76 -0.15 6.12
C ASN A 152 -20.27 -0.53 6.14
N ALA A 153 -19.37 0.29 5.59
CA ALA A 153 -17.94 0.03 5.70
C ALA A 153 -17.53 -0.03 7.18
N PRO A 154 -16.77 -1.07 7.61
CA PRO A 154 -16.20 -1.10 8.96
C PRO A 154 -15.29 0.12 9.19
N GLY A 155 -15.29 0.67 10.42
CA GLY A 155 -14.50 1.87 10.75
C GLY A 155 -13.01 1.73 10.37
N PHE A 156 -12.39 0.61 10.69
CA PHE A 156 -10.97 0.36 10.36
C PHE A 156 -10.65 0.35 8.86
N LEU A 157 -11.63 0.07 7.99
CA LEU A 157 -11.47 0.19 6.53
C LEU A 157 -11.71 1.60 6.06
N HIS A 158 -12.69 2.28 6.64
CA HIS A 158 -12.93 3.69 6.38
C HIS A 158 -11.69 4.51 6.72
N ASP A 159 -11.04 4.23 7.86
CA ASP A 159 -9.77 4.84 8.28
C ASP A 159 -8.66 4.59 7.25
N ALA A 160 -8.47 3.32 6.84
CA ALA A 160 -7.44 2.95 5.88
C ALA A 160 -7.69 3.57 4.49
N ALA A 161 -8.95 3.66 4.06
CA ALA A 161 -9.32 4.33 2.82
C ALA A 161 -9.10 5.84 2.91
N THR A 162 -9.42 6.45 4.06
CA THR A 162 -9.18 7.88 4.32
C THR A 162 -7.69 8.18 4.28
N GLU A 163 -6.85 7.38 4.95
CA GLU A 163 -5.39 7.49 4.92
C GLU A 163 -4.85 7.43 3.47
N CYS A 164 -5.43 6.54 2.66
CA CYS A 164 -5.07 6.40 1.26
C CYS A 164 -5.44 7.63 0.42
N ILE A 165 -6.64 8.21 0.62
CA ILE A 165 -7.04 9.43 -0.07
C ILE A 165 -6.22 10.63 0.38
N VAL A 166 -5.94 10.76 1.68
CA VAL A 166 -5.05 11.82 2.21
C VAL A 166 -3.66 11.70 1.59
N SER A 167 -3.09 10.50 1.52
CA SER A 167 -1.79 10.27 0.88
C SER A 167 -1.82 10.63 -0.61
N ALA A 168 -2.90 10.30 -1.31
CA ALA A 168 -3.09 10.66 -2.72
C ALA A 168 -3.24 12.19 -2.92
N LEU A 169 -3.94 12.88 -2.02
CA LEU A 169 -4.12 14.33 -2.04
C LEU A 169 -2.79 15.06 -1.81
N VAL A 170 -2.03 14.64 -0.79
CA VAL A 170 -0.67 15.18 -0.54
C VAL A 170 0.21 14.98 -1.77
N ARG A 171 0.14 13.80 -2.42
CA ARG A 171 0.90 13.54 -3.65
C ARG A 171 0.47 14.45 -4.80
N ALA A 172 -0.82 14.78 -4.88
CA ALA A 172 -1.40 15.63 -5.91
C ALA A 172 -1.20 17.13 -5.70
N GLU A 173 -0.58 17.57 -4.59
CA GLU A 173 -0.24 18.99 -4.35
C GLU A 173 0.65 19.57 -5.45
N ASP A 174 1.57 18.77 -5.97
CA ASP A 174 2.30 19.10 -7.21
C ASP A 174 1.42 18.85 -8.42
N TYR A 175 0.47 19.76 -8.63
CA TYR A 175 -0.54 19.68 -9.68
C TYR A 175 0.06 19.58 -11.09
N GLN A 176 1.23 20.20 -11.33
CA GLN A 176 1.87 20.16 -12.66
C GLN A 176 2.33 18.74 -13.00
N THR A 177 2.87 18.02 -12.03
CA THR A 177 3.33 16.64 -12.20
C THR A 177 2.17 15.63 -12.12
N HIS A 178 1.13 15.90 -11.32
CA HIS A 178 0.08 14.92 -10.98
C HIS A 178 -1.34 15.36 -11.40
N GLN A 179 -1.46 16.11 -12.50
CA GLN A 179 -2.72 16.69 -12.94
C GLN A 179 -3.88 15.68 -13.05
N ALA A 180 -3.64 14.51 -13.66
CA ALA A 180 -4.67 13.49 -13.84
C ALA A 180 -5.17 12.95 -12.49
N LEU A 181 -4.26 12.71 -11.55
CA LEU A 181 -4.62 12.28 -10.20
C LEU A 181 -5.43 13.37 -9.48
N ALA A 182 -4.98 14.62 -9.54
CA ALA A 182 -5.66 15.75 -8.90
C ALA A 182 -7.10 15.94 -9.40
N MET A 183 -7.32 15.87 -10.72
CA MET A 183 -8.66 15.97 -11.32
C MET A 183 -9.59 14.83 -10.88
N ASN A 184 -9.07 13.61 -10.83
CA ASN A 184 -9.84 12.43 -10.42
C ASN A 184 -10.19 12.50 -8.93
N LEU A 185 -9.23 12.88 -8.08
CA LEU A 185 -9.47 13.09 -6.64
C LEU A 185 -10.52 14.17 -6.41
N GLN A 186 -10.40 15.32 -7.07
CA GLN A 186 -11.37 16.40 -6.95
C GLN A 186 -12.78 15.94 -7.31
N THR A 187 -12.92 15.28 -8.47
CA THR A 187 -14.22 14.79 -8.94
C THR A 187 -14.84 13.79 -7.98
N ALA A 188 -14.05 12.84 -7.49
CA ALA A 188 -14.52 11.79 -6.60
C ALA A 188 -14.85 12.29 -5.18
N VAL A 189 -14.07 13.24 -4.64
CA VAL A 189 -14.37 13.86 -3.33
C VAL A 189 -15.73 14.55 -3.34
N TYR A 190 -16.10 15.24 -4.42
CA TYR A 190 -17.44 15.85 -4.53
C TYR A 190 -18.57 14.82 -4.52
N GLN A 191 -18.32 13.59 -4.99
CA GLN A 191 -19.32 12.51 -4.97
C GLN A 191 -19.55 11.95 -3.56
N LEU A 192 -18.64 12.18 -2.61
CA LEU A 192 -18.80 11.75 -1.21
C LEU A 192 -19.81 12.58 -0.42
N HIS A 193 -20.35 13.68 -0.97
CA HIS A 193 -21.34 14.51 -0.29
C HIS A 193 -22.55 13.72 0.22
N GLY A 194 -23.04 12.75 -0.55
CA GLY A 194 -24.15 11.90 -0.14
C GLY A 194 -23.80 10.97 1.01
N ALA A 195 -22.59 10.40 1.01
CA ALA A 195 -22.11 9.53 2.09
C ALA A 195 -21.91 10.32 3.39
N PHE A 196 -21.33 11.52 3.32
CA PHE A 196 -21.17 12.43 4.45
C PHE A 196 -22.51 12.78 5.10
N ASN A 197 -23.51 13.19 4.30
CA ASN A 197 -24.83 13.52 4.84
C ASN A 197 -25.51 12.32 5.51
N ASN A 198 -25.24 11.10 5.04
CA ASN A 198 -25.73 9.87 5.65
C ASN A 198 -25.05 9.62 7.01
N ALA A 199 -23.73 9.74 7.08
CA ALA A 199 -22.98 9.60 8.34
C ALA A 199 -23.49 10.59 9.40
N VAL A 200 -23.71 11.86 9.02
CA VAL A 200 -24.31 12.88 9.89
C VAL A 200 -25.71 12.47 10.37
N ALA A 201 -26.56 11.93 9.49
CA ALA A 201 -27.90 11.49 9.84
C ALA A 201 -27.91 10.27 10.79
N MET A 202 -26.86 9.45 10.75
CA MET A 202 -26.68 8.29 11.63
C MET A 202 -25.93 8.61 12.93
N GLU A 203 -25.54 9.89 13.13
CA GLU A 203 -24.66 10.32 14.24
C GLU A 203 -23.33 9.54 14.29
N ASP A 204 -22.85 9.06 13.15
CA ASP A 204 -21.56 8.38 13.02
C ASP A 204 -20.46 9.45 12.95
N LEU A 205 -19.94 9.84 14.12
CA LEU A 205 -18.92 10.90 14.25
C LEU A 205 -17.53 10.48 13.75
N ASP A 206 -17.32 9.18 13.54
CA ASP A 206 -16.04 8.63 13.08
C ASP A 206 -15.90 8.68 11.55
N LYS A 207 -16.98 8.91 10.79
CA LYS A 207 -17.02 8.88 9.32
C LYS A 207 -17.39 10.21 8.65
#